data_AF-A0AAN9HQD9-F1
#
_entry.id   AF-A0AAN9HQD9-F1
#
_cell.length_a   1.000
_cell.length_b   1.000
_cell.length_c   1.000
_cell.angle_alpha   90.00
_cell.angle_beta   90.00
_cell.angle_gamma   90.00
#
_symmetry.space_group_name_H-M   'P 1'
#
loop_
_entity.id
_entity.type
_entity.pdbx_description
1 polymer ?
#
loop_
_entity_poly.entity_id
_entity_poly.type
_entity_poly.pdbx_seq_one_letter_code
_entity_poly.pdbx_strand_id
1 'polypeptide(L)'
;MEQKCIVEIKDFLLHKASQEKGIANQLRLLLEEQARDVGLLVSQRVVNLPPQLLPPLYNALFDEVSWATEDEPTEDLRSSFKFKHYVILTKIYKHKNVEQKRKVSSDSDEAIIYKA
;
A
#
# COMPACT_ATOMS: atom_id res chain seq x y z
N MET A 1 21.88 -4.19 8.11
CA MET A 1 22.07 -3.67 6.74
C MET A 1 20.74 -3.73 6.03
N GLU A 2 20.34 -2.65 5.38
CA GLU A 2 19.11 -2.62 4.59
C GLU A 2 19.26 -3.52 3.36
N GLN A 3 18.21 -4.25 2.99
CA GLN A 3 18.25 -5.15 1.84
C GLN A 3 18.31 -4.35 0.54
N LYS A 4 19.16 -4.78 -0.40
CA LYS A 4 19.34 -4.10 -1.69
C LYS A 4 18.02 -3.86 -2.44
N CYS A 5 17.11 -4.82 -2.41
CA CYS A 5 15.78 -4.69 -3.03
C CYS A 5 14.93 -3.58 -2.41
N ILE A 6 15.02 -3.36 -1.10
CA ILE A 6 14.26 -2.30 -0.41
C ILE A 6 14.79 -0.93 -0.83
N VAL A 7 16.11 -0.78 -0.95
CA VAL A 7 16.75 0.45 -1.42
C VAL A 7 16.29 0.77 -2.85
N GLU A 8 16.32 -0.22 -3.75
CA GLU A 8 15.87 -0.03 -5.14
C GLU A 8 14.38 0.36 -5.23
N ILE A 9 13.52 -0.20 -4.38
CA ILE A 9 12.11 0.18 -4.33
C ILE A 9 11.94 1.62 -3.83
N LYS A 10 12.66 2.01 -2.78
CA LYS A 10 12.63 3.39 -2.26
C LYS A 10 13.08 4.39 -3.31
N ASP A 11 14.19 4.12 -3.99
CA ASP A 11 14.71 4.97 -5.05
C ASP A 11 13.73 5.11 -6.21
N PHE A 12 13.09 4.00 -6.62
CA PHE A 12 12.07 4.01 -7.66
C PHE A 12 10.85 4.87 -7.26
N LEU A 13 10.38 4.70 -6.02
CA LEU A 13 9.25 5.45 -5.48
C LEU A 13 9.54 6.96 -5.42
N LEU A 14 10.73 7.34 -4.93
CA LEU A 14 11.16 8.74 -4.87
C LEU A 14 11.31 9.35 -6.26
N HIS A 15 11.88 8.59 -7.21
CA HIS A 15 12.00 9.02 -8.60
C HIS A 15 10.64 9.20 -9.28
N LYS A 16 9.65 8.34 -8.97
CA LYS A 16 8.29 8.51 -9.48
C LYS A 16 7.60 9.71 -8.85
N ALA A 17 7.75 9.90 -7.55
CA ALA A 17 7.14 11.01 -6.84
C ALA A 17 7.71 12.37 -7.27
N SER A 18 8.98 12.45 -7.67
CA SER A 18 9.56 13.71 -8.18
C SER A 18 8.91 14.20 -9.47
N GLN A 19 8.20 13.33 -10.20
CA GLN A 19 7.45 13.69 -11.41
C GLN A 19 6.06 14.24 -11.09
N GLU A 20 5.60 14.14 -9.84
CA GLU A 20 4.27 14.55 -9.39
C GLU A 20 4.37 15.66 -8.33
N LYS A 21 3.80 16.84 -8.63
CA LYS A 21 3.93 18.00 -7.77
C LYS A 21 3.19 17.79 -6.44
N GLY A 22 3.92 17.92 -5.33
CA GLY A 22 3.36 17.92 -3.96
C GLY A 22 3.51 16.59 -3.21
N ILE A 23 3.75 15.47 -3.89
CA ILE A 23 3.87 14.15 -3.24
C ILE A 23 5.32 13.81 -2.89
N ALA A 24 6.29 14.30 -3.66
CA ALA A 24 7.72 14.02 -3.47
C ALA A 24 8.22 14.25 -2.03
N ASN A 25 7.89 15.40 -1.44
CA ASN A 25 8.36 15.76 -0.10
C ASN A 25 7.72 14.87 0.98
N GLN A 26 6.44 14.53 0.83
CA GLN A 26 5.73 13.64 1.76
C GLN A 26 6.28 12.22 1.68
N LEU A 27 6.49 11.71 0.46
CA LEU A 27 7.03 10.36 0.27
C LEU A 27 8.47 10.26 0.78
N ARG A 28 9.28 11.31 0.59
CA ARG A 28 10.63 11.39 1.15
C ARG A 28 10.63 11.36 2.67
N LEU A 29 9.76 12.15 3.30
CA LEU A 29 9.59 12.14 4.75
C LEU A 29 9.24 10.74 5.28
N LEU A 30 8.32 10.04 4.61
CA LEU A 30 7.89 8.69 5.01
C LEU A 30 8.95 7.61 4.75
N LEU A 31 9.65 7.65 3.61
CA LEU A 31 10.59 6.59 3.20
C LEU A 31 12.03 6.77 3.71
N GLU A 32 12.41 7.99 4.11
CA GLU A 32 13.72 8.31 4.67
C GLU A 32 13.63 8.63 6.17
N GLU A 33 13.06 9.78 6.53
CA GLU A 33 13.12 10.32 7.89
C GLU A 33 12.28 9.51 8.90
N GLN A 34 11.10 9.08 8.49
CA GLN A 34 10.16 8.31 9.31
C GLN A 34 10.14 6.83 8.95
N ALA A 35 11.13 6.34 8.19
CA ALA A 35 11.13 4.99 7.64
C ALA A 35 10.94 3.86 8.66
N ARG A 36 11.27 4.11 9.93
CA ARG A 36 11.09 3.16 11.04
C ARG A 36 9.62 2.97 11.44
N ASP A 37 8.80 3.98 11.21
CA ASP A 37 7.38 3.98 11.54
C ASP A 37 6.50 3.64 10.31
N VAL A 38 7.11 3.29 9.18
CA VAL A 38 6.40 3.05 7.91
C VAL A 38 6.46 1.58 7.49
N GLY A 39 5.27 0.96 7.38
CA GLY A 39 5.11 -0.36 6.77
C GLY A 39 4.96 -0.25 5.26
N LEU A 40 5.82 -0.91 4.50
CA LEU A 40 5.71 -1.00 3.04
C LEU A 40 4.90 -2.24 2.65
N LEU A 41 3.70 -2.04 2.09
CA LEU A 41 2.82 -3.12 1.66
C LEU A 41 2.81 -3.22 0.13
N VAL A 42 3.34 -4.31 -0.42
CA VAL A 42 3.30 -4.58 -1.85
C VAL A 42 2.12 -5.51 -2.13
N SER A 43 1.10 -5.00 -2.81
CA SER A 43 -0.11 -5.75 -3.13
C SER A 43 -0.28 -5.90 -4.64
N GLN A 44 -0.45 -7.14 -5.08
CA GLN A 44 -0.77 -7.47 -6.46
C GLN A 44 -2.08 -8.24 -6.52
N ARG A 45 -3.07 -7.69 -7.23
CA ARG A 45 -4.33 -8.39 -7.46
C ARG A 45 -4.16 -9.49 -8.50
N VAL A 46 -4.54 -10.72 -8.12
CA VAL A 46 -4.71 -11.82 -9.07
C VAL A 46 -6.11 -11.70 -9.68
N VAL A 47 -6.21 -11.62 -11.01
CA VAL A 47 -7.49 -11.41 -11.71
C VAL A 47 -8.50 -12.54 -11.51
N ASN A 48 -8.02 -13.73 -11.13
CA ASN A 48 -8.83 -14.90 -10.87
C ASN A 48 -9.43 -14.93 -9.44
N LEU A 49 -9.02 -14.01 -8.55
CA LEU A 49 -9.54 -13.94 -7.20
C LEU A 49 -10.79 -13.04 -7.16
N PRO A 50 -11.93 -13.53 -6.62
CA PRO A 50 -13.11 -12.69 -6.46
C PRO A 50 -12.81 -11.50 -5.54
N PRO A 51 -13.32 -10.29 -5.86
CA PRO A 51 -13.00 -9.07 -5.13
C PRO A 51 -13.43 -9.11 -3.66
N GLN A 52 -14.45 -9.92 -3.35
CA GLN A 52 -15.00 -10.13 -2.02
C GLN A 52 -13.99 -10.74 -1.03
N LEU A 53 -12.93 -11.39 -1.52
CA LEU A 53 -11.87 -11.98 -0.69
C LEU A 53 -10.77 -10.98 -0.33
N LEU A 54 -10.71 -9.81 -0.97
CA LEU A 54 -9.69 -8.81 -0.66
C LEU A 54 -9.85 -8.21 0.75
N PRO A 55 -11.04 -7.74 1.18
CA PRO A 55 -11.21 -7.24 2.54
C PRO A 55 -10.76 -8.21 3.64
N PRO A 56 -11.22 -9.48 3.68
CA PRO A 56 -10.79 -10.40 4.74
C PRO A 56 -9.31 -10.73 4.67
N LEU A 57 -8.69 -10.71 3.48
CA LEU A 57 -7.25 -10.92 3.32
C LEU A 57 -6.44 -9.77 3.93
N TYR A 58 -6.84 -8.52 3.70
CA TYR A 58 -6.17 -7.37 4.33
C TYR A 58 -6.39 -7.36 5.85
N ASN A 59 -7.60 -7.67 6.32
CA ASN A 59 -7.86 -7.75 7.75
C ASN A 59 -6.96 -8.78 8.43
N ALA A 60 -6.88 -9.99 7.87
CA ALA A 60 -6.00 -11.03 8.41
C ALA A 60 -4.53 -10.60 8.43
N LEU A 61 -4.06 -9.92 7.37
CA LEU A 61 -2.69 -9.37 7.34
C LEU A 61 -2.46 -8.32 8.44
N PHE A 62 -3.40 -7.40 8.66
CA PHE A 62 -3.26 -6.38 9.70
C PHE A 62 -3.38 -6.99 11.10
N ASP A 63 -4.20 -8.03 11.28
CA ASP A 63 -4.26 -8.80 12.52
C ASP A 63 -2.91 -9.47 12.80
N GLU A 64 -2.29 -10.10 11.79
CA GLU A 64 -0.95 -10.70 11.92
C GLU A 64 0.12 -9.67 12.32
N VAL A 65 0.10 -8.47 11.70
CA VAL A 65 1.03 -7.39 12.08
C VAL A 65 0.76 -6.92 13.50
N SER A 66 -0.51 -6.82 13.92
CA SER A 66 -0.89 -6.44 15.28
C SER A 66 -0.38 -7.46 16.29
N TRP A 67 -0.57 -8.76 16.03
CA TRP A 67 -0.06 -9.83 16.90
C TRP A 67 1.46 -9.82 16.99
N ALA A 68 2.17 -9.55 15.90
CA ALA A 68 3.64 -9.39 15.92
C ALA A 68 4.12 -8.25 16.85
N THR A 69 3.29 -7.24 17.12
CA THR A 69 3.64 -6.19 18.10
C THR A 69 3.67 -6.68 19.55
N GLU A 70 3.12 -7.86 19.84
CA GLU A 70 3.00 -8.45 21.18
C GLU A 70 3.74 -9.79 21.31
N ASP A 71 3.68 -10.62 20.28
CA ASP A 71 4.11 -12.03 20.32
C ASP A 71 5.60 -12.24 19.96
N GLU A 72 6.26 -11.25 19.35
CA GLU A 72 7.68 -11.36 19.00
C GLU A 72 8.56 -11.53 20.26
N PRO A 73 9.70 -12.24 20.18
CA PRO A 73 10.47 -12.65 21.35
C PRO A 73 11.25 -11.52 22.01
N THR A 74 11.51 -10.41 21.31
CA THR A 74 12.26 -9.26 21.83
C THR A 74 11.46 -7.97 21.72
N GLU A 75 11.72 -7.03 22.63
CA GLU A 75 11.08 -5.70 22.62
C GLU A 75 11.40 -4.93 21.33
N ASP A 76 12.63 -5.03 20.84
CA ASP A 76 13.05 -4.42 19.56
C ASP A 76 12.24 -4.96 18.37
N LEU A 77 12.00 -6.28 18.32
CA LEU A 77 11.19 -6.88 17.26
C LEU A 77 9.74 -6.44 17.37
N ARG A 78 9.13 -6.49 18.56
CA ARG A 78 7.78 -5.97 18.81
C ARG A 78 7.63 -4.52 18.37
N SER A 79 8.60 -3.68 18.71
CA SER A 79 8.59 -2.26 18.33
C SER A 79 8.76 -2.07 16.82
N SER A 80 9.41 -3.00 16.11
CA SER A 80 9.61 -2.91 14.67
C SER A 80 8.32 -3.10 13.86
N PHE A 81 7.28 -3.70 14.46
CA PHE A 81 5.96 -3.88 13.83
C PHE A 81 4.95 -2.77 14.18
N LYS A 82 5.32 -1.81 15.04
CA LYS A 82 4.45 -0.70 15.46
C LYS A 82 4.45 0.45 14.45
N PHE A 83 4.00 0.18 13.23
CA PHE A 83 3.93 1.18 12.17
C PHE A 83 2.86 2.23 12.44
N LYS A 84 3.16 3.51 12.14
CA LYS A 84 2.20 4.63 12.16
C LYS A 84 1.57 4.86 10.80
N HIS A 85 2.26 4.50 9.73
CA HIS A 85 1.81 4.70 8.36
C HIS A 85 2.06 3.45 7.52
N TYR A 86 1.17 3.20 6.56
CA TYR A 86 1.37 2.17 5.55
C TYR A 86 1.46 2.81 4.16
N VAL A 87 2.50 2.46 3.41
CA VAL A 87 2.63 2.81 2.00
C VAL A 87 2.26 1.58 1.18
N ILE A 88 1.17 1.65 0.42
CA ILE A 88 0.67 0.53 -0.38
C ILE A 88 1.09 0.71 -1.84
N LEU A 89 1.97 -0.16 -2.32
CA LEU A 89 2.31 -0.26 -3.74
C LEU A 89 1.36 -1.26 -4.39
N THR A 90 0.48 -0.79 -5.27
CA THR A 90 -0.46 -1.66 -6.01
C THR A 90 -0.52 -1.32 -7.49
N LYS A 91 -0.82 -2.34 -8.30
CA LYS A 91 -1.02 -2.19 -9.74
C LYS A 91 -2.48 -1.85 -10.01
N ILE A 92 -2.71 -0.62 -10.46
CA ILE A 92 -4.02 -0.19 -10.95
C ILE A 92 -4.13 -0.40 -12.47
N TYR A 93 -5.31 -0.83 -12.91
CA TYR A 93 -5.64 -0.95 -14.33
C TYR A 93 -6.57 0.20 -14.71
N LYS A 94 -6.13 1.05 -15.63
CA LYS A 94 -6.98 2.10 -16.21
C LYS A 94 -7.64 1.55 -17.48
N HIS A 95 -8.97 1.43 -17.47
CA HIS A 95 -9.71 1.13 -18.68
C HIS A 95 -9.51 2.27 -19.69
N LYS A 96 -9.03 1.96 -20.91
CA LYS A 96 -9.01 2.91 -22.02
C LYS A 96 -10.33 2.78 -22.78
N ASN A 97 -11.02 3.93 -22.94
CA ASN A 97 -12.28 4.18 -23.67
C ASN A 97 -13.58 4.14 -22.84
N VAL A 98 -14.18 5.31 -22.57
CA VAL A 98 -15.52 5.70 -23.07
C VAL A 98 -15.62 7.24 -23.16
N GLU A 99 -14.95 7.86 -24.13
CA GLU A 99 -15.54 9.03 -24.79
C GLU A 99 -16.50 8.51 -25.85
N GLN A 100 -17.68 8.05 -25.44
CA GLN A 100 -18.85 7.97 -26.33
C GLN A 100 -20.12 7.66 -25.53
N LYS A 101 -20.94 8.71 -25.39
CA LYS A 101 -22.38 8.69 -25.15
C LYS A 101 -22.88 8.07 -23.85
N ARG A 102 -23.26 8.99 -22.95
CA ARG A 102 -24.44 8.91 -22.08
C ARG A 102 -25.49 7.89 -22.58
N LYS A 103 -25.70 6.82 -21.83
CA LYS A 103 -27.03 6.25 -21.51
C LYS A 103 -26.88 5.27 -20.34
N VAL A 104 -27.55 5.65 -19.26
CA VAL A 104 -27.85 4.96 -18.01
C VAL A 104 -27.82 3.43 -18.09
N SER A 105 -26.93 2.81 -17.32
CA SER A 105 -27.20 1.55 -16.62
C SER A 105 -26.29 1.46 -15.40
N SER A 106 -26.90 1.22 -14.25
CA SER A 106 -26.30 1.12 -12.93
C SER A 106 -25.21 0.05 -12.84
N ASP A 107 -23.95 0.46 -12.77
CA ASP A 107 -22.97 -0.32 -12.03
C ASP A 107 -21.98 0.65 -11.41
N SER A 108 -22.11 0.82 -10.10
CA SER A 108 -21.26 1.69 -9.30
C SER A 108 -19.91 1.00 -9.11
N ASP A 109 -19.04 1.09 -10.12
CA ASP A 109 -17.60 0.95 -9.92
C ASP A 109 -17.10 2.20 -9.17
N GLU A 110 -17.58 2.37 -7.94
CA GLU A 110 -16.97 3.27 -6.98
C GLU A 110 -15.56 2.75 -6.72
N ALA A 111 -14.58 3.65 -6.75
CA ALA A 111 -13.27 3.36 -6.21
C ALA A 111 -13.48 2.87 -4.77
N ILE A 112 -13.34 1.56 -4.56
CA ILE A 112 -13.53 0.95 -3.24
C ILE A 112 -12.36 1.43 -2.38
N ILE A 113 -12.59 2.53 -1.67
CA ILE A 113 -11.73 2.99 -0.59
C ILE A 113 -12.02 2.04 0.57
N TYR A 114 -11.19 1.02 0.72
CA TYR A 114 -11.19 0.19 1.92
C TYR A 114 -10.87 1.11 3.10
N LYS A 115 -11.84 1.30 3.99
CA LYS A 115 -11.61 1.99 5.25
C LYS A 115 -10.87 1.02 6.16
N ALA A 116 -9.66 1.42 6.55
CA ALA A 116 -8.95 0.87 7.70
C ALA A 116 -9.68 1.24 8.99
#